data_AF-A0A6H1ZIM1-F1
#
_entry.id   AF-A0A6H1ZIM1-F1
#
_cell.length_a   1.000
_cell.length_b   1.000
_cell.length_c   1.000
_cell.angle_alpha   90.00
_cell.angle_beta   90.00
_cell.angle_gamma   90.00
#
_symmetry.space_group_name_H-M   'P 1'
#
loop_
_entity.id
_entity.type
_entity.pdbx_description
1 polymer ?
#
loop_
_entity_poly.entity_id
_entity_poly.type
_entity_poly.pdbx_seq_one_letter_code
_entity_poly.pdbx_strand_id
1 'polypeptide(L)'
;MVKKLSPSWVRIAVLSMAAFFALTLAVNDYVQFRQLSERGTDVWYSASWLRAPVTNFMLLGHESRELLKTNAVGSEQWHVREVRYGSTTFWTTLSRDAVTGK
;
A
#
# COMPACT_ATOMS: atom_id res chain seq x y z
N MET A 1 9.95 -47.50 10.35
CA MET A 1 8.98 -47.50 9.23
C MET A 1 8.62 -46.05 8.92
N VAL A 2 9.20 -45.44 7.88
CA VAL A 2 8.97 -44.03 7.54
C VAL A 2 7.67 -43.94 6.74
N LYS A 3 6.61 -43.38 7.33
CA LYS A 3 5.37 -43.10 6.58
C LYS A 3 5.68 -42.03 5.53
N LYS A 4 5.68 -42.42 4.24
CA LYS A 4 5.72 -41.46 3.13
C LYS A 4 4.45 -40.61 3.21
N LEU A 5 4.61 -39.31 3.48
CA LEU A 5 3.52 -38.34 3.44
C LEU A 5 2.91 -38.36 2.04
N SER A 6 1.59 -38.50 1.95
CA SER A 6 0.91 -38.43 0.65
C SER A 6 1.06 -37.02 0.07
N PRO A 7 1.16 -36.87 -1.27
CA PRO A 7 1.30 -35.57 -1.93
C PRO A 7 0.23 -34.53 -1.53
N SER A 8 -0.95 -34.98 -1.10
CA SER A 8 -2.03 -34.14 -0.60
C SER A 8 -1.69 -33.42 0.72
N TRP A 9 -1.06 -34.10 1.68
CA TRP A 9 -0.69 -33.48 2.96
C TRP A 9 0.39 -32.40 2.80
N VAL A 10 1.34 -32.64 1.89
CA VAL A 10 2.38 -31.64 1.56
C VAL A 10 1.74 -30.40 0.94
N ARG A 11 0.79 -30.55 0.02
CA ARG A 11 0.06 -29.42 -0.58
C ARG A 11 -0.73 -28.63 0.46
N ILE A 12 -1.43 -29.30 1.36
CA ILE A 12 -2.19 -28.65 2.44
C ILE A 12 -1.23 -27.84 3.33
N ALA A 13 -0.12 -28.43 3.77
CA ALA A 13 0.86 -27.74 4.61
C ALA A 13 1.43 -26.48 3.95
N VAL A 14 1.77 -26.56 2.65
CA VAL A 14 2.28 -25.40 1.89
C VAL A 14 1.21 -24.31 1.76
N LEU A 15 -0.04 -24.67 1.46
CA LEU A 15 -1.14 -23.70 1.34
C LEU A 15 -1.46 -23.04 2.68
N SER A 16 -1.50 -23.81 3.78
CA SER A 16 -1.72 -23.28 5.12
C SER A 16 -0.59 -22.33 5.53
N MET A 17 0.66 -22.67 5.22
CA MET A 17 1.80 -21.80 5.48
C MET A 17 1.70 -20.49 4.66
N ALA A 18 1.43 -20.58 3.36
CA ALA A 18 1.24 -19.40 2.51
C ALA A 18 0.09 -18.50 3.01
N ALA A 19 -1.03 -19.11 3.41
CA ALA A 19 -2.17 -18.38 3.98
C ALA A 19 -1.81 -17.69 5.30
N PHE A 20 -1.04 -18.35 6.17
CA PHE A 20 -0.58 -17.75 7.42
C PHE A 20 0.33 -16.55 7.18
N PHE A 21 1.28 -16.64 6.23
CA PHE A 21 2.12 -15.50 5.85
C PHE A 21 1.31 -14.35 5.26
N ALA A 22 0.38 -14.65 4.35
CA ALA A 22 -0.50 -13.64 3.77
C ALA A 22 -1.35 -12.94 4.84
N LEU A 23 -1.92 -13.69 5.78
CA LEU A 23 -2.69 -13.15 6.90
C LEU A 23 -1.82 -12.25 7.80
N THR A 24 -0.61 -12.67 8.12
CA THR A 24 0.32 -11.88 8.94
C THR A 24 0.65 -10.54 8.29
N LEU A 25 0.91 -10.54 6.97
CA LEU A 25 1.16 -9.30 6.21
C LEU A 25 -0.07 -8.40 6.19
N ALA A 26 -1.27 -8.96 5.98
CA ALA A 26 -2.52 -8.21 5.96
C ALA A 26 -2.83 -7.57 7.33
N VAL A 27 -2.63 -8.31 8.42
CA VAL A 27 -2.82 -7.78 9.78
C VAL A 27 -1.84 -6.65 10.07
N ASN A 28 -0.57 -6.83 9.70
CA ASN A 28 0.44 -5.78 9.88
C ASN A 28 0.11 -4.51 9.07
N ASP A 29 -0.30 -4.64 7.81
CA ASP A 29 -0.74 -3.50 6.98
C ASP A 29 -1.97 -2.80 7.59
N TYR A 30 -2.96 -3.57 8.05
CA TYR A 30 -4.14 -3.02 8.72
C TYR A 30 -3.80 -2.22 9.99
N VAL A 31 -2.93 -2.76 10.85
CA VAL A 31 -2.52 -2.07 12.08
C VAL A 31 -1.82 -0.76 11.76
N GLN A 32 -0.92 -0.75 10.77
CA GLN A 32 -0.25 0.47 10.33
C GLN A 32 -1.24 1.48 9.76
N PHE A 33 -2.18 1.04 8.93
CA PHE A 33 -3.24 1.88 8.39
C PHE A 33 -4.06 2.56 9.51
N ARG A 34 -4.48 1.79 10.52
CA ARG A 34 -5.22 2.33 11.68
C ARG A 34 -4.40 3.37 12.43
N GLN A 35 -3.15 3.06 12.75
CA GLN A 35 -2.25 3.97 13.45
C GLN A 35 -1.99 5.27 12.68
N LEU A 36 -2.01 5.24 11.35
CA LEU A 36 -1.77 6.40 10.50
C LEU A 36 -3.04 7.23 10.29
N SER A 37 -4.19 6.58 10.09
CA SER A 37 -5.48 7.25 9.91
C SER A 37 -5.97 7.99 11.15
N GLU A 38 -5.50 7.62 12.34
CA GLU A 38 -5.85 8.28 13.61
C GLU A 38 -4.96 9.52 13.92
N ARG A 39 -3.84 9.72 13.20
CA ARG A 39 -2.92 10.84 13.47
C ARG A 39 -3.40 12.19 12.95
N GLY A 40 -4.29 12.21 11.95
CA GLY A 40 -4.80 13.45 11.36
C GLY A 40 -3.73 14.27 10.63
N THR A 41 -2.72 13.61 10.08
CA THR A 41 -1.59 14.25 9.37
C THR A 41 -1.53 13.78 7.92
N ASP A 42 -0.87 14.54 7.05
CA ASP A 42 -0.58 14.09 5.68
C ASP A 42 0.38 12.90 5.69
N VAL A 43 -0.04 11.79 5.07
CA VAL A 43 0.78 10.56 4.99
C VAL A 43 1.15 10.27 3.55
N TRP A 44 2.46 10.30 3.26
CA TRP A 44 2.99 10.00 1.94
C TRP A 44 3.42 8.55 1.82
N TYR A 45 2.93 7.88 0.78
CA TYR A 45 3.40 6.56 0.39
C TYR A 45 4.05 6.63 -0.98
N SER A 46 5.15 5.88 -1.14
CA SER A 46 5.76 5.71 -2.45
C SER A 46 4.86 4.87 -3.36
N ALA A 47 5.16 4.85 -4.66
CA ALA A 47 4.49 4.00 -5.66
C ALA A 47 4.50 2.48 -5.32
N SER A 48 5.23 2.08 -4.28
CA SER A 48 5.12 0.76 -3.65
C SER A 48 3.75 0.46 -3.00
N TRP A 49 2.69 1.21 -3.34
CA TRP A 49 1.29 0.95 -2.97
C TRP A 49 0.87 -0.51 -3.18
N LEU A 50 1.46 -1.20 -4.16
CA LEU A 50 1.27 -2.64 -4.37
C LEU A 50 1.62 -3.52 -3.16
N ARG A 51 2.43 -3.03 -2.22
CA ARG A 51 2.82 -3.76 -1.00
C ARG A 51 1.83 -3.59 0.16
N ALA A 52 0.83 -2.71 0.03
CA ALA A 52 -0.14 -2.38 1.08
C ALA A 52 -1.58 -2.69 0.61
N PRO A 53 -1.92 -3.98 0.37
CA PRO A 53 -3.20 -4.38 -0.22
C PRO A 53 -4.40 -4.00 0.64
N VAL A 54 -4.27 -4.03 1.97
CA VAL A 54 -5.36 -3.64 2.88
C VAL A 54 -5.55 -2.14 2.84
N THR A 55 -4.46 -1.37 2.91
CA THR A 55 -4.52 0.09 2.78
C THR A 55 -5.19 0.51 1.47
N ASN A 56 -4.81 -0.11 0.33
CA ASN A 56 -5.47 0.13 -0.95
C ASN A 56 -6.97 -0.15 -0.88
N PHE A 57 -7.35 -1.32 -0.37
CA PHE A 57 -8.76 -1.71 -0.27
C PHE A 57 -9.58 -0.73 0.57
N MET A 58 -9.04 -0.28 1.71
CA MET A 58 -9.70 0.69 2.59
C MET A 58 -9.89 2.05 1.90
N LEU A 59 -8.98 2.43 1.00
CA LEU A 59 -9.01 3.72 0.30
C LEU A 59 -9.81 3.72 -1.01
N LEU A 60 -10.10 2.55 -1.61
CA LEU A 60 -10.77 2.44 -2.92
C LEU A 60 -12.14 3.14 -3.03
N GLY A 61 -12.86 3.30 -1.90
CA GLY A 61 -14.19 3.92 -1.88
C GLY A 61 -14.23 5.38 -1.45
N HIS A 62 -13.07 6.02 -1.24
CA HIS A 62 -13.00 7.38 -0.71
C HIS A 62 -12.79 8.41 -1.82
N GLU A 63 -13.18 9.66 -1.54
CA GLU A 63 -12.95 10.77 -2.48
C GLU A 63 -11.44 10.90 -2.73
N SER A 64 -11.06 10.83 -4.01
CA SER A 64 -9.68 11.00 -4.44
C SER A 64 -9.57 12.14 -5.44
N ARG A 65 -8.46 12.87 -5.39
CA ARG A 65 -8.15 13.93 -6.35
C ARG A 65 -6.74 13.72 -6.88
N GLU A 66 -6.61 13.87 -8.18
CA GLU A 66 -5.32 13.83 -8.85
C GLU A 66 -4.84 15.27 -9.08
N LEU A 67 -3.57 15.51 -8.75
CA LEU A 67 -2.98 16.84 -8.73
C LEU A 67 -1.58 16.79 -9.34
N LEU A 68 -1.18 17.87 -10.01
CA LEU A 68 0.20 18.11 -10.37
C LEU A 68 0.84 18.99 -9.29
N LYS A 69 1.93 18.51 -8.71
CA LYS A 69 2.70 19.21 -7.69
C LYS A 69 4.16 19.25 -8.11
N THR A 70 4.82 20.39 -7.95
CA THR A 70 6.28 20.45 -8.12
C THR A 70 6.94 19.93 -6.84
N ASN A 71 8.01 19.15 -6.98
CA ASN A 71 8.78 18.70 -5.83
C ASN A 71 9.43 19.90 -5.10
N ALA A 72 9.88 19.69 -3.85
CA ALA A 72 10.38 20.78 -3.01
C ALA A 72 11.58 21.53 -3.60
N VAL A 73 12.37 20.88 -4.45
CA VAL A 73 13.56 21.46 -5.09
C VAL A 73 13.26 22.09 -6.46
N GLY A 74 12.03 22.02 -6.95
CA GLY A 74 11.63 22.62 -8.23
C GLY A 74 12.05 21.85 -9.49
N SER A 75 12.70 20.70 -9.35
CA SER A 75 13.31 19.95 -10.46
C SER A 75 12.38 18.94 -11.12
N GLU A 76 11.31 18.53 -10.44
CA GLU A 76 10.39 17.51 -10.93
C GLU A 76 8.94 17.97 -10.77
N GLN A 77 8.11 17.59 -11.74
CA GLN A 77 6.66 17.64 -11.63
C GLN A 77 6.16 16.25 -11.25
N TRP A 78 5.48 16.17 -10.11
CA TRP A 78 4.88 14.96 -9.60
C TRP A 78 3.39 14.97 -9.91
N HIS A 79 2.93 13.94 -10.59
CA HIS A 79 1.52 13.61 -10.62
C HIS A 79 1.20 12.81 -9.37
N VAL A 80 0.38 13.38 -8.49
CA VAL A 80 0.06 12.80 -7.18
C VAL A 80 -1.43 12.57 -7.07
N ARG A 81 -1.80 11.58 -6.26
CA ARG A 81 -3.18 11.34 -5.84
C ARG A 81 -3.29 11.60 -4.35
N GLU A 82 -4.23 12.46 -3.97
CA GLU A 82 -4.70 12.59 -2.59
C GLU A 82 -5.96 11.76 -2.41
N VAL A 83 -6.10 11.08 -1.27
CA VAL A 83 -7.30 10.38 -0.85
C VAL A 83 -7.62 10.78 0.59
N ARG A 84 -8.83 11.24 0.84
CA ARG A 84 -9.25 11.68 2.18
C ARG A 84 -9.91 10.54 2.94
N TYR A 85 -9.40 10.22 4.13
CA TYR A 85 -9.96 9.22 5.03
C TYR A 85 -10.07 9.81 6.44
N GLY A 86 -11.28 10.17 6.86
CA GLY A 86 -11.50 10.87 8.12
C GLY A 86 -10.76 12.22 8.15
N SER A 87 -9.94 12.43 9.17
CA SER A 87 -9.07 13.61 9.33
C SER A 87 -7.70 13.47 8.68
N THR A 88 -7.40 12.32 8.08
CA THR A 88 -6.09 12.00 7.50
C THR A 88 -6.14 12.07 5.99
N THR A 89 -5.14 12.71 5.38
CA THR A 89 -4.97 12.75 3.92
C THR A 89 -3.85 11.80 3.52
N PHE A 90 -4.20 10.81 2.69
CA PHE A 90 -3.28 9.85 2.13
C PHE A 90 -2.80 10.34 0.77
N TRP A 91 -1.49 10.44 0.60
CA TRP A 91 -0.83 10.90 -0.62
C TRP A 91 -0.03 9.78 -1.27
N THR A 92 -0.10 9.68 -2.60
CA THR A 92 0.74 8.77 -3.38
C THR A 92 1.21 9.41 -4.68
N THR A 93 2.41 9.06 -5.14
CA THR A 93 2.92 9.52 -6.44
C THR A 93 2.51 8.53 -7.54
N LEU A 94 1.81 9.02 -8.57
CA LEU A 94 1.41 8.27 -9.76
C LEU A 94 2.52 8.28 -10.82
N SER A 95 3.11 9.45 -11.09
CA SER A 95 4.26 9.60 -11.99
C SER A 95 5.14 10.78 -11.56
N ARG A 96 6.38 10.80 -12.07
CA ARG A 96 7.35 11.87 -11.86
C ARG A 96 8.01 12.17 -13.19
N ASP A 97 7.93 13.42 -13.60
CA ASP A 97 8.57 13.92 -14.80
C ASP A 97 9.59 14.97 -14.41
N ALA A 98 10.77 14.93 -15.01
CA ALA A 98 11.73 16.02 -14.87
C ALA A 98 11.08 17.28 -15.47
N VAL A 99 11.21 18.41 -14.78
CA VAL A 99 10.88 19.69 -15.40
C VAL A 99 12.00 19.98 -16.39
N THR A 100 11.83 19.56 -17.64
CA THR A 100 12.75 19.92 -18.72
C THR A 100 12.66 21.43 -18.90
N GLY A 101 13.66 22.13 -18.38
CA GLY A 101 13.93 23.51 -18.77
C GLY A 101 14.02 23.57 -20.28
N LYS A 102 13.31 24.54 -20.86
CA LYS A 102 13.48 24.95 -22.26
C LYS A 102 14.94 25.31 -22.54
#